data_AF-A0A3D2A674-F1
#
_entry.id   AF-A0A3D2A674-F1
#
_cell.length_a   1.000
_cell.length_b   1.000
_cell.length_c   1.000
_cell.angle_alpha   90.00
_cell.angle_beta   90.00
_cell.angle_gamma   90.00
#
_symmetry.space_group_name_H-M   'P 1'
#
loop_
_entity.id
_entity.type
_entity.pdbx_description
1 polymer ?
#
loop_
_entity_poly.entity_id
_entity_poly.type
_entity_poly.pdbx_seq_one_letter_code
_entity_poly.pdbx_strand_id
1 'polypeptide(L)'
;MNKKRKRFVLAEANLKEVNKQLKINMFIIGILVMMLALDIAQFIETYSLFYGALVVIMIGLLFLTLKSRKLLRMRKRELIK
;
A
#
# COMPACT_ATOMS: atom_id res chain seq x y z
N MET A 1 31.19 -12.95 -21.92
CA MET A 1 29.80 -13.26 -21.52
C MET A 1 29.23 -12.06 -20.73
N ASN A 2 28.67 -11.09 -21.44
CA ASN A 2 28.23 -9.82 -20.84
C ASN A 2 26.91 -10.00 -20.09
N LYS A 3 26.98 -10.21 -18.76
CA LYS A 3 25.83 -10.11 -17.86
C LYS A 3 25.36 -8.65 -17.85
N LYS A 4 24.53 -8.27 -18.83
CA LYS A 4 23.75 -7.03 -18.77
C LYS A 4 22.94 -7.10 -17.48
N ARG A 5 23.27 -6.25 -16.51
CA ARG A 5 22.51 -6.08 -15.26
C ARG A 5 21.05 -5.97 -15.67
N LYS A 6 20.23 -6.95 -15.26
CA LYS A 6 18.77 -6.87 -15.37
C LYS A 6 18.37 -5.69 -14.49
N ARG A 7 18.39 -4.49 -15.06
CA ARG A 7 17.61 -3.36 -14.59
C ARG A 7 16.24 -3.98 -14.36
N PHE A 8 15.67 -3.88 -13.17
CA PHE A 8 14.32 -4.36 -12.92
C PHE A 8 13.40 -3.62 -13.90
N VAL A 9 13.21 -4.20 -15.08
CA VAL A 9 12.30 -3.71 -16.09
C VAL A 9 10.95 -4.18 -15.56
N LEU A 10 10.34 -3.30 -14.76
CA LEU A 10 8.93 -3.36 -14.35
C LEU A 10 7.95 -3.33 -15.56
N ALA A 11 8.44 -3.54 -16.80
CA ALA A 11 7.69 -3.53 -18.04
C ALA A 11 7.19 -4.93 -18.48
N GLU A 12 7.47 -5.98 -17.71
CA GLU A 12 6.84 -7.30 -17.88
C GLU A 12 5.67 -7.55 -16.90
N ALA A 13 5.19 -6.51 -16.20
CA ALA A 13 4.01 -6.65 -15.37
C ALA A 13 2.77 -6.85 -16.26
N ASN A 14 2.31 -8.10 -16.40
CA ASN A 14 1.08 -8.42 -17.10
C ASN A 14 -0.08 -7.63 -16.48
N LEU A 15 -0.96 -7.03 -17.30
CA LEU A 15 -2.12 -6.25 -16.84
C LEU A 15 -2.94 -6.99 -15.76
N LYS A 16 -2.98 -8.32 -15.85
CA LYS A 16 -3.62 -9.23 -14.88
C LYS A 16 -2.97 -9.15 -13.49
N GLU A 17 -1.65 -9.08 -13.42
CA GLU A 17 -0.90 -8.97 -12.16
C GLU A 17 -1.09 -7.60 -11.51
N VAL A 18 -1.03 -6.53 -12.31
CA VAL A 18 -1.31 -5.16 -11.82
C VAL A 18 -2.73 -5.07 -11.27
N ASN A 19 -3.71 -5.67 -11.94
CA ASN A 19 -5.09 -5.68 -11.47
C ASN A 19 -5.26 -6.52 -10.17
N LYS A 20 -4.56 -7.66 -10.06
CA LYS A 20 -4.52 -8.47 -8.84
C LYS A 20 -3.94 -7.68 -7.67
N GLN A 21 -2.81 -6.99 -7.86
CA GLN A 21 -2.19 -6.14 -6.84
C GLN A 21 -3.10 -4.97 -6.43
N LEU A 22 -3.80 -4.34 -7.37
CA LEU A 22 -4.76 -3.28 -7.06
C LEU A 22 -5.93 -3.77 -6.20
N LYS A 23 -6.39 -5.02 -6.41
CA LYS A 23 -7.44 -5.65 -5.59
C LYS A 23 -6.94 -5.99 -4.19
N ILE A 24 -5.74 -6.56 -4.08
CA ILE A 24 -5.10 -6.88 -2.79
C ILE A 24 -4.84 -5.60 -2.00
N ASN A 25 -4.28 -4.55 -2.61
CA ASN A 25 -4.06 -3.27 -1.93
C ASN A 25 -5.37 -2.65 -1.43
N MET A 26 -6.47 -2.81 -2.16
CA MET A 26 -7.79 -2.33 -1.69
C MET A 26 -8.24 -3.08 -0.43
N PHE A 27 -8.03 -4.39 -0.39
CA PHE A 27 -8.34 -5.20 0.80
C PHE A 27 -7.46 -4.81 2.00
N ILE A 28 -6.15 -4.66 1.78
CA ILE A 28 -5.19 -4.23 2.82
C ILE A 28 -5.57 -2.85 3.37
N ILE A 29 -5.96 -1.90 2.52
CA ILE A 29 -6.44 -0.58 2.97
C ILE A 29 -7.65 -0.74 3.89
N GLY A 30 -8.60 -1.62 3.56
CA GLY A 30 -9.76 -1.89 4.41
C GLY A 30 -9.36 -2.37 5.81
N ILE A 31 -8.43 -3.32 5.90
CA ILE A 31 -7.91 -3.83 7.18
C ILE A 31 -7.19 -2.72 7.94
N LEU A 32 -6.31 -1.97 7.29
CA LEU A 32 -5.55 -0.90 7.93
C LEU A 32 -6.46 0.21 8.46
N VAL A 33 -7.53 0.56 7.74
CA VAL A 33 -8.52 1.54 8.22
C VAL A 33 -9.28 1.01 9.44
N MET A 34 -9.66 -0.27 9.44
CA MET A 34 -10.32 -0.89 10.60
C MET A 34 -9.40 -0.91 11.83
N MET A 35 -8.15 -1.33 11.67
CA MET A 35 -7.15 -1.33 12.75
C MET A 35 -6.89 0.08 13.27
N LEU A 36 -6.73 1.06 12.37
CA LEU A 36 -6.53 2.45 12.76
C LEU A 36 -7.71 2.98 13.59
N ALA A 37 -8.95 2.63 13.24
CA ALA A 37 -10.12 3.03 14.02
C ALA A 37 -10.10 2.44 15.44
N LEU A 38 -9.69 1.17 15.58
CA LEU A 38 -9.53 0.51 16.88
C LEU A 38 -8.41 1.14 17.71
N ASP A 39 -7.25 1.40 17.09
CA ASP A 39 -6.11 2.05 17.76
C ASP A 39 -6.47 3.46 18.23
N ILE A 40 -7.23 4.23 17.44
CA ILE A 40 -7.74 5.55 17.84
C ILE A 40 -8.72 5.42 19.01
N ALA A 41 -9.66 4.48 18.95
CA ALA A 41 -10.62 4.27 20.03
C ALA A 41 -9.91 3.93 21.35
N GLN A 42 -8.94 3.01 21.31
CA GLN A 42 -8.13 2.65 22.48
C GLN A 42 -7.24 3.79 22.95
N PHE A 43 -6.70 4.60 22.04
CA PHE A 43 -5.95 5.80 22.39
C PHE A 43 -6.82 6.82 23.13
N ILE A 44 -8.05 7.05 22.66
CA ILE A 44 -8.99 7.99 23.32
C ILE A 44 -9.40 7.47 24.70
N GLU A 45 -9.63 6.16 24.85
CA GLU A 45 -10.05 5.57 26.12
C GLU A 45 -8.92 5.59 27.17
N THR A 46 -7.69 5.28 26.76
CA THR A 46 -6.58 5.03 27.70
C THR A 46 -5.55 6.15 27.76
N TYR A 47 -5.58 7.10 26.82
CA TYR A 47 -4.53 8.11 26.59
C TYR A 47 -3.11 7.52 26.53
N SER A 48 -2.98 6.25 26.16
CA SER A 48 -1.72 5.54 26.16
C SER A 48 -0.84 5.97 24.99
N LEU A 49 0.39 6.39 25.29
CA LEU A 49 1.40 6.74 24.29
C LEU A 49 1.67 5.61 23.29
N PHE A 50 1.48 4.35 23.70
CA PHE A 50 1.64 3.18 22.82
C PHE A 50 0.62 3.19 21.68
N TYR A 51 -0.67 3.36 21.99
CA TYR A 51 -1.71 3.45 20.95
C TYR A 51 -1.56 4.70 20.09
N GLY A 52 -1.10 5.82 20.67
CA GLY A 52 -0.75 7.02 19.90
C GLY A 52 0.36 6.77 18.88
N ALA A 53 1.41 6.03 19.25
CA ALA A 53 2.48 5.64 18.33
C ALA A 53 1.98 4.69 17.23
N LEU A 54 1.12 3.73 17.58
CA LEU A 54 0.49 2.82 16.61
C LEU A 54 -0.34 3.57 15.57
N VAL A 55 -1.15 4.55 15.99
CA VAL A 55 -1.93 5.40 15.09
C VAL A 55 -1.03 6.10 14.06
N VAL A 56 0.09 6.70 14.50
CA VAL A 56 1.04 7.36 13.59
C VAL A 56 1.65 6.38 12.59
N ILE A 57 2.05 5.19 13.04
CA ILE A 57 2.59 4.13 12.18
C ILE A 57 1.54 3.69 11.14
N MET A 58 0.30 3.45 11.57
CA MET A 58 -0.79 3.03 10.70
C MET A 58 -1.13 4.07 9.63
N ILE A 59 -1.13 5.37 10.00
CA ILE A 59 -1.29 6.48 9.04
C ILE A 59 -0.15 6.46 8.01
N GLY A 60 1.09 6.24 8.44
CA GLY A 60 2.24 6.10 7.54
C GLY A 60 2.10 4.93 6.56
N LEU A 61 1.68 3.76 7.04
CA LEU A 61 1.46 2.57 6.21
C LEU A 61 0.31 2.78 5.20
N LEU A 62 -0.78 3.42 5.63
CA LEU A 62 -1.89 3.80 4.75
C LEU A 62 -1.41 4.74 3.64
N PHE A 63 -0.63 5.76 3.98
CA PHE A 63 -0.07 6.68 3.01
C PHE A 63 0.80 5.97 1.97
N LEU A 64 1.70 5.08 2.39
CA LEU A 64 2.54 4.30 1.48
C LEU A 64 1.70 3.40 0.56
N THR A 65 0.67 2.75 1.11
CA THR A 65 -0.22 1.86 0.36
C THR A 65 -1.03 2.63 -0.69
N LEU A 66 -1.54 3.82 -0.34
CA LEU A 66 -2.23 4.72 -1.26
C LEU A 66 -1.31 5.23 -2.38
N LYS A 67 -0.07 5.62 -2.03
CA LYS A 67 0.94 6.05 -3.00
C LYS A 67 1.31 4.93 -3.98
N SER A 68 1.57 3.73 -3.46
CA SER A 68 1.81 2.52 -4.26
C SER A 68 0.65 2.24 -5.22
N ARG A 69 -0.59 2.35 -4.74
CA ARG A 69 -1.79 2.17 -5.57
C ARG A 69 -1.90 3.20 -6.69
N LYS A 70 -1.53 4.47 -6.45
CA LYS A 70 -1.49 5.52 -7.48
C LYS A 70 -0.49 5.16 -8.57
N LEU A 71 0.71 4.70 -8.19
CA LEU A 71 1.73 4.24 -9.13
C LEU A 71 1.24 3.07 -9.98
N LEU A 72 0.63 2.06 -9.36
CA LEU A 72 0.06 0.90 -10.06
C LEU A 72 -1.05 1.28 -11.04
N ARG A 73 -1.90 2.27 -10.70
CA ARG A 73 -2.92 2.79 -11.63
C ARG A 73 -2.31 3.51 -12.82
N MET A 74 -1.23 4.28 -12.63
CA MET A 74 -0.52 4.93 -13.73
C MET A 74 0.09 3.89 -14.68
N ARG A 75 0.76 2.86 -14.13
CA ARG A 75 1.26 1.72 -14.91
C ARG A 75 0.15 0.98 -15.66
N LYS A 76 -0.99 0.73 -15.02
CA LYS A 76 -2.16 0.14 -15.69
C LYS A 76 -2.62 0.98 -16.88
N ARG A 77 -2.59 2.32 -16.78
CA ARG A 77 -2.95 3.21 -17.89
C ARG A 77 -1.93 3.16 -19.03
N GLU A 78 -0.64 3.09 -18.71
CA GLU A 78 0.44 2.94 -19.69
C GLU A 78 0.35 1.61 -20.45
N LEU A 79 -0.06 0.53 -19.78
CA LEU A 79 -0.20 -0.81 -20.39
C LEU A 79 -1.49 -1.03 -21.19
N ILE A 80 -2.50 -0.16 -21.02
CA ILE A 80 -3.75 -0.18 -21.80
C ILE A 80 -3.63 0.68 -23.06
N LYS A 81 -2.74 1.67 -23.04
CA LYS A 81 -2.44 2.54 -24.19
C LYS A 81 -1.56 1.82 -25.19
#